data_AF-A0A8S3CW69-F1
#
_entry.id   AF-A0A8S3CW69-F1
#
_cell.length_a   1.000
_cell.length_b   1.000
_cell.length_c   1.000
_cell.angle_alpha   90.00
_cell.angle_beta   90.00
_cell.angle_gamma   90.00
#
_symmetry.space_group_name_H-M   'P 1'
#
loop_
_entity.id
_entity.type
_entity.pdbx_description
1 polymer ?
#
loop_
_entity_poly.entity_id
_entity_poly.type
_entity_poly.pdbx_seq_one_letter_code
_entity_poly.pdbx_strand_id
1 'polypeptide(L)'
;MSDEANNFHSNIKLVRQIGRSVPFLDVLIENRKGTLTTSVYHKEAAEPYVVPFGPDHLDHVLRNTVDTAITRAVRYSTTLSEFEEEIRQMKLMFLYNGYPPRHIHRQLTTLFSKYLSIYFILPMLNNSDDFDYLRHQLLTASTATTYNRTAKSSTTDQTSDKNMQNQLVQPTDNNEITTRKRLIIHRRHEKRLANNHRYIHELWSHTFHQTEIMNTVLIIGTYLNHNLKQELMAKMIKYLPNARSDKQGKMQPETDKQIHNSQVQLSNH
;
A
#
# COMPACT_ATOMS: atom_id res chain seq x y z
N MET A 1 -3.97 41.62 -3.88
CA MET A 1 -4.90 40.69 -4.55
C MET A 1 -5.00 39.30 -3.89
N SER A 2 -4.07 38.86 -3.02
CA SER A 2 -4.20 37.54 -2.34
C SER A 2 -5.09 37.53 -1.10
N ASP A 3 -5.20 38.66 -0.39
CA ASP A 3 -5.74 38.63 0.98
C ASP A 3 -7.26 38.71 1.03
N GLU A 4 -7.89 39.33 0.03
CA GLU A 4 -9.36 39.35 -0.10
C GLU A 4 -9.93 37.96 -0.41
N ALA A 5 -9.24 37.15 -1.21
CA ALA A 5 -9.70 35.80 -1.54
C ALA A 5 -9.69 34.86 -0.33
N ASN A 6 -8.85 35.14 0.68
CA ASN A 6 -8.83 34.41 1.95
C ASN A 6 -10.01 34.74 2.87
N ASN A 7 -10.77 35.80 2.57
CA ASN A 7 -11.95 36.17 3.35
C ASN A 7 -13.23 35.47 2.88
N PHE A 8 -13.18 34.70 1.79
CA PHE A 8 -14.36 34.05 1.21
C PHE A 8 -14.94 32.95 2.12
N HIS A 9 -14.10 32.15 2.80
CA HIS A 9 -14.56 31.08 3.67
C HIS A 9 -13.57 30.79 4.80
N SER A 10 -14.06 30.68 6.04
CA SER A 10 -13.22 30.53 7.24
C SER A 10 -12.31 29.29 7.24
N ASN A 11 -12.72 28.22 6.57
CA ASN A 11 -11.97 26.96 6.51
C ASN A 11 -11.04 26.83 5.28
N ILE A 12 -11.03 27.79 4.36
CA ILE A 12 -10.21 27.72 3.14
C ILE A 12 -9.17 28.83 3.19
N LYS A 13 -7.89 28.44 3.19
CA LYS A 13 -6.78 29.39 3.17
C LYS A 13 -5.91 29.17 1.93
N LEU A 14 -5.90 30.16 1.05
CA LEU A 14 -4.98 30.26 -0.07
C LEU A 14 -3.61 30.71 0.44
N VAL A 15 -2.66 29.80 0.38
CA VAL A 15 -1.26 30.06 0.69
C VAL A 15 -0.52 30.29 -0.62
N ARG A 16 0.14 31.44 -0.74
CA ARG A 16 1.02 31.71 -1.88
C ARG A 16 2.39 31.13 -1.57
N GLN A 17 2.84 30.21 -2.42
CA GLN A 17 4.19 29.66 -2.37
C GLN A 17 4.90 30.00 -3.67
N ILE A 18 6.15 30.47 -3.55
CA ILE A 18 7.04 30.69 -4.68
C ILE A 18 8.21 29.75 -4.49
N GLY A 19 8.42 28.86 -5.44
CA GLY A 19 9.48 27.86 -5.38
C GLY A 19 9.77 27.27 -6.75
N ARG A 20 10.89 26.54 -6.84
CA ARG A 20 11.22 25.76 -8.04
C ARG A 20 10.28 24.58 -8.23
N SER A 21 9.75 24.05 -7.13
CA SER A 21 8.78 22.97 -7.09
C SER A 21 7.69 23.33 -6.09
N VAL A 22 6.42 23.14 -6.47
CA VAL A 22 5.26 23.45 -5.63
C VAL A 22 4.25 22.32 -5.75
N PRO A 23 3.89 21.65 -4.64
CA PRO A 23 2.79 20.71 -4.64
C PRO A 23 1.45 21.46 -4.66
N PHE A 24 0.54 21.03 -5.52
CA PHE A 24 -0.83 21.52 -5.59
C PHE A 24 -1.79 20.35 -5.76
N LEU A 25 -2.60 20.11 -4.72
CA LEU A 25 -3.48 18.94 -4.62
C LEU A 25 -2.67 17.63 -4.75
N ASP A 26 -2.87 16.91 -5.85
CA ASP A 26 -2.27 15.63 -6.21
C ASP A 26 -1.20 15.77 -7.31
N VAL A 27 -0.82 17.02 -7.64
CA VAL A 27 0.11 17.36 -8.73
C VAL A 27 1.32 18.09 -8.17
N LEU A 28 2.51 17.68 -8.60
CA LEU A 28 3.75 18.40 -8.33
C LEU A 28 4.07 19.25 -9.55
N ILE A 29 4.18 20.55 -9.37
CA ILE A 29 4.53 21.49 -10.44
C ILE A 29 6.00 21.88 -10.27
N GLU A 30 6.82 21.63 -11.28
CA GLU A 30 8.24 21.98 -11.26
C GLU A 30 8.62 22.91 -12.41
N ASN A 31 9.45 23.91 -12.11
CA ASN A 31 10.08 24.73 -13.14
C ASN A 31 11.48 24.15 -13.46
N ARG A 32 11.59 23.56 -14.64
CA ARG A 32 12.84 23.02 -15.19
C ARG A 32 13.34 23.92 -16.31
N LYS A 33 14.28 24.82 -15.97
CA LYS A 33 14.95 25.74 -16.91
C LYS A 33 13.98 26.65 -17.70
N GLY A 34 12.91 27.12 -17.05
CA GLY A 34 11.90 27.98 -17.68
C GLY A 34 10.69 27.23 -18.24
N THR A 35 10.75 25.89 -18.30
CA THR A 35 9.62 25.05 -18.69
C THR A 35 8.93 24.49 -17.46
N LEU A 36 7.60 24.65 -17.37
CA LEU A 36 6.80 24.03 -16.32
C LEU A 36 6.54 22.57 -16.69
N THR A 37 6.98 21.65 -15.84
CA THR A 37 6.63 20.22 -15.91
C THR A 37 5.73 19.87 -14.73
N THR A 38 4.86 18.90 -14.93
CA THR A 38 3.98 18.38 -13.87
C THR A 38 4.18 16.88 -13.73
N SER A 39 4.08 16.39 -12.50
CA SER A 39 4.07 14.97 -12.18
C SER A 39 3.06 14.69 -11.07
N VAL A 40 2.85 13.41 -10.73
CA VAL A 40 2.06 13.06 -9.54
C VAL A 40 2.81 13.53 -8.29
N TYR A 41 2.09 14.20 -7.39
CA TYR A 41 2.64 14.54 -6.08
C TYR A 41 2.38 13.41 -5.09
N HIS A 42 3.47 12.94 -4.50
CA HIS A 42 3.48 11.87 -3.52
C HIS A 42 3.65 12.43 -2.11
N LYS A 43 2.70 12.12 -1.23
CA LYS A 43 2.75 12.61 0.16
C LYS A 43 3.48 11.58 1.01
N GLU A 44 4.62 11.96 1.56
CA GLU A 44 5.46 11.09 2.41
C GLU A 44 4.68 10.41 3.55
N ALA A 45 3.69 11.09 4.11
CA ALA A 45 2.87 10.57 5.21
C ALA A 45 1.72 9.64 4.78
N ALA A 46 1.33 9.67 3.51
CA ALA A 46 0.16 8.92 3.01
C ALA A 46 0.56 7.64 2.24
N GLU A 47 1.79 7.56 1.74
CA GLU A 47 2.26 6.43 0.96
C GLU A 47 2.98 5.36 1.79
N PRO A 48 2.82 4.07 1.44
CA PRO A 48 2.27 3.54 0.18
C PRO A 48 0.87 2.95 0.35
N TYR A 49 -0.01 3.52 1.18
CA TYR A 49 -1.25 2.82 1.55
C TYR A 49 -2.35 3.04 0.51
N VAL A 50 -2.59 1.99 -0.29
CA VAL A 50 -3.82 1.85 -1.09
C VAL A 50 -4.68 0.75 -0.50
N VAL A 51 -5.90 0.58 -1.02
CA VAL A 51 -6.78 -0.54 -0.62
C VAL A 51 -6.01 -1.85 -0.76
N PRO A 52 -5.76 -2.61 0.32
CA PRO A 52 -5.01 -3.86 0.25
C PRO A 52 -5.69 -4.89 -0.66
N PHE A 53 -4.92 -5.76 -1.30
CA PHE A 53 -5.50 -6.85 -2.08
C PHE A 53 -5.96 -7.97 -1.14
N GLY A 54 -7.27 -8.08 -0.94
CA GLY A 54 -7.86 -9.03 -0.01
C GLY A 54 -9.23 -9.53 -0.47
N PRO A 55 -9.71 -10.66 0.07
CA PRO A 55 -11.03 -11.21 -0.25
C PRO A 55 -12.18 -10.32 0.23
N ASP A 56 -11.93 -9.45 1.20
CA ASP A 56 -12.93 -8.57 1.82
C ASP A 56 -13.27 -7.35 0.95
N HIS A 57 -12.52 -7.14 -0.13
CA HIS A 57 -12.75 -6.05 -1.06
C HIS A 57 -13.41 -6.57 -2.34
N LEU A 58 -14.47 -5.88 -2.75
CA LEU A 58 -15.14 -6.18 -4.00
C LEU A 58 -14.18 -5.95 -5.16
N ASP A 59 -14.18 -6.86 -6.14
CA ASP A 59 -13.23 -6.84 -7.25
C ASP A 59 -13.25 -5.51 -8.01
N HIS A 60 -14.43 -4.90 -8.20
CA HIS A 60 -14.53 -3.57 -8.84
C HIS A 60 -13.78 -2.46 -8.09
N VAL A 61 -13.69 -2.51 -6.75
CA VAL A 61 -12.94 -1.53 -5.95
C VAL A 61 -11.45 -1.67 -6.23
N LEU A 62 -10.95 -2.90 -6.27
CA LEU A 62 -9.55 -3.20 -6.58
C LEU A 62 -9.19 -2.75 -8.00
N ARG A 63 -10.08 -3.00 -8.98
CA ARG A 63 -9.89 -2.51 -10.36
C ARG A 63 -9.87 -0.99 -10.42
N ASN A 64 -10.87 -0.35 -9.84
CA ASN A 64 -11.00 1.11 -9.85
C ASN A 64 -9.83 1.79 -9.16
N THR A 65 -9.25 1.19 -8.12
CA THR A 65 -8.06 1.72 -7.44
C THR A 65 -6.88 1.79 -8.41
N VAL A 66 -6.63 0.70 -9.16
CA VAL A 66 -5.56 0.66 -10.17
C VAL A 66 -5.86 1.61 -11.33
N ASP A 67 -7.07 1.59 -11.87
CA ASP A 67 -7.48 2.44 -12.99
C ASP A 67 -7.38 3.94 -12.65
N THR A 68 -7.77 4.33 -11.45
CA THR A 68 -7.70 5.72 -10.98
C THR A 68 -6.25 6.18 -10.86
N ALA A 69 -5.38 5.33 -10.29
CA ALA A 69 -3.96 5.63 -10.17
C ALA A 69 -3.30 5.80 -11.56
N ILE A 70 -3.57 4.89 -12.51
CA ILE A 70 -3.03 4.99 -13.88
C ILE A 70 -3.56 6.26 -14.56
N THR A 71 -4.85 6.54 -14.44
CA THR A 71 -5.45 7.72 -15.06
C THR A 71 -4.86 9.02 -14.51
N ARG A 72 -4.62 9.09 -13.19
CA ARG A 72 -3.91 10.21 -12.55
C ARG A 72 -2.49 10.35 -13.09
N ALA A 73 -1.73 9.25 -13.15
CA ALA A 73 -0.37 9.23 -13.66
C ALA A 73 -0.28 9.84 -15.07
N VAL A 74 -1.18 9.43 -15.98
CA VAL A 74 -1.19 9.97 -17.35
C VAL A 74 -1.59 11.44 -17.38
N ARG A 75 -2.62 11.84 -16.62
CA ARG A 75 -3.11 13.22 -16.63
C ARG A 75 -2.10 14.21 -16.06
N TYR A 76 -1.40 13.82 -15.01
CA TYR A 76 -0.52 14.72 -14.26
C TYR A 76 0.90 14.76 -14.81
N SER A 77 1.38 13.69 -15.44
CA SER A 77 2.72 13.69 -16.03
C SER A 77 2.74 14.53 -17.30
N THR A 78 3.69 15.46 -17.42
CA THR A 78 3.90 16.23 -18.67
C THR A 78 4.78 15.48 -19.65
N THR A 79 5.79 14.78 -19.13
CA THR A 79 6.75 14.06 -19.97
C THR A 79 6.57 12.55 -19.86
N LEU A 80 6.95 11.84 -20.92
CA LEU A 80 6.97 10.37 -20.91
C LEU A 80 7.82 9.85 -19.74
N SER A 81 9.03 10.39 -19.54
CA SER A 81 9.92 9.94 -18.46
C SER A 81 9.30 10.04 -17.06
N GLU A 82 8.55 11.11 -16.78
CA GLU A 82 7.82 11.27 -15.50
C GLU A 82 6.69 10.25 -15.37
N PHE A 83 5.97 9.99 -16.47
CA PHE A 83 4.94 8.97 -16.49
C PHE A 83 5.51 7.56 -16.26
N GLU A 84 6.64 7.25 -16.86
CA GLU A 84 7.32 5.96 -16.70
C GLU A 84 7.80 5.72 -15.27
N GLU A 85 8.36 6.77 -14.65
CA GLU A 85 8.71 6.78 -13.23
C GLU A 85 7.49 6.48 -12.37
N GLU A 86 6.38 7.18 -12.63
CA GLU A 86 5.13 7.01 -11.90
C GLU A 86 4.57 5.58 -12.01
N ILE A 87 4.58 5.00 -13.21
CA ILE A 87 4.15 3.62 -13.42
C ILE A 87 5.02 2.63 -12.62
N ARG A 88 6.33 2.91 -12.47
CA ARG A 88 7.23 2.09 -11.67
C ARG A 88 6.89 2.19 -10.18
N GLN A 89 6.69 3.41 -9.68
CA GLN A 89 6.32 3.65 -8.29
C GLN A 89 4.97 3.02 -7.95
N MET A 90 3.97 3.19 -8.82
CA MET A 90 2.66 2.56 -8.66
C MET A 90 2.73 1.03 -8.64
N LYS A 91 3.50 0.40 -9.55
CA LYS A 91 3.69 -1.05 -9.54
C LYS A 91 4.25 -1.52 -8.21
N LEU A 92 5.27 -0.83 -7.70
CA LEU A 92 5.87 -1.12 -6.40
C LEU A 92 4.85 -0.97 -5.27
N MET A 93 4.10 0.13 -5.25
CA MET A 93 3.04 0.41 -4.29
C MET A 93 1.99 -0.71 -4.29
N PHE A 94 1.47 -1.12 -5.44
CA PHE A 94 0.48 -2.20 -5.52
C PHE A 94 1.05 -3.55 -5.10
N LEU A 95 2.29 -3.87 -5.46
CA LEU A 95 2.96 -5.09 -5.01
C LEU A 95 3.10 -5.11 -3.48
N TYR A 96 3.45 -3.98 -2.87
CA TYR A 96 3.54 -3.83 -1.42
C TYR A 96 2.20 -4.07 -0.72
N ASN A 97 1.09 -3.64 -1.35
CA ASN A 97 -0.28 -3.86 -0.87
C ASN A 97 -0.85 -5.25 -1.25
N GLY A 98 0.00 -6.17 -1.72
CA GLY A 98 -0.38 -7.57 -1.96
C GLY A 98 -1.04 -7.85 -3.31
N TYR A 99 -1.10 -6.89 -4.24
CA TYR A 99 -1.71 -7.11 -5.55
C TYR A 99 -0.90 -8.12 -6.37
N PRO A 100 -1.54 -9.12 -6.99
CA PRO A 100 -0.86 -10.06 -7.87
C PRO A 100 -0.27 -9.33 -9.10
N PRO A 101 0.99 -9.60 -9.51
CA PRO A 101 1.60 -8.97 -10.68
C PRO A 101 0.74 -9.09 -11.96
N ARG A 102 0.08 -10.25 -12.14
CA ARG A 102 -0.83 -10.50 -13.26
C ARG A 102 -2.06 -9.59 -13.23
N HIS A 103 -2.57 -9.26 -12.04
CA HIS A 103 -3.70 -8.35 -11.91
C HIS A 103 -3.29 -6.94 -12.34
N ILE A 104 -2.17 -6.44 -11.82
CA ILE A 104 -1.62 -5.12 -12.16
C ILE A 104 -1.38 -5.01 -13.67
N HIS A 105 -0.70 -6.00 -14.25
CA HIS A 105 -0.41 -6.03 -15.68
C HIS A 105 -1.69 -6.05 -16.53
N ARG A 106 -2.67 -6.89 -16.16
CA ARG A 106 -3.96 -6.96 -16.87
C ARG A 106 -4.69 -5.62 -16.86
N GLN A 107 -4.70 -4.88 -15.74
CA GLN A 107 -5.35 -3.56 -15.70
C GLN A 107 -4.64 -2.55 -16.59
N LEU A 108 -3.30 -2.51 -16.53
CA LEU A 108 -2.51 -1.67 -17.44
C LEU A 108 -2.85 -1.98 -18.90
N THR A 109 -2.82 -3.25 -19.31
CA THR A 109 -3.16 -3.66 -20.69
C THR A 109 -4.58 -3.24 -21.04
N THR A 110 -5.53 -3.45 -20.14
CA THR A 110 -6.95 -3.12 -20.37
C THR A 110 -7.12 -1.63 -20.58
N LEU A 111 -6.51 -0.78 -19.76
CA LEU A 111 -6.60 0.67 -19.90
C LEU A 111 -5.96 1.13 -21.20
N PHE A 112 -4.73 0.72 -21.50
CA PHE A 112 -4.07 1.14 -22.74
C PHE A 112 -4.83 0.68 -23.98
N SER A 113 -5.39 -0.54 -23.98
CA SER A 113 -6.17 -1.04 -25.12
C SER A 113 -7.44 -0.24 -25.41
N LYS A 114 -7.96 0.53 -24.45
CA LYS A 114 -9.12 1.43 -24.65
C LYS A 114 -8.76 2.68 -25.45
N TYR A 115 -7.52 3.14 -25.34
CA TYR A 115 -7.09 4.44 -25.88
C TYR A 115 -6.07 4.31 -27.00
N LEU A 116 -5.32 3.20 -27.05
CA LEU A 116 -4.35 2.88 -28.07
C LEU A 116 -4.89 1.70 -28.89
N SER A 117 -5.18 1.95 -30.16
CA SER A 117 -5.94 1.07 -31.05
C SER A 117 -5.14 -0.11 -31.65
N ILE A 118 -3.98 -0.48 -31.09
CA ILE A 118 -3.09 -1.47 -31.73
C ILE A 118 -2.54 -2.47 -30.70
N TYR A 119 -2.31 -3.71 -31.17
CA TYR A 119 -1.68 -4.91 -30.59
C TYR A 119 -0.41 -4.68 -29.72
N PHE A 120 -0.53 -3.87 -28.67
CA PHE A 120 0.55 -3.55 -27.78
C PHE A 120 0.63 -4.61 -26.68
N ILE A 121 1.47 -5.63 -26.89
CA ILE A 121 2.07 -6.31 -25.75
C ILE A 121 2.84 -5.21 -25.01
N LEU A 122 2.56 -4.97 -23.73
CA LEU A 122 3.26 -3.96 -22.93
C LEU A 122 4.78 -4.21 -22.95
N PRO A 123 5.57 -3.36 -23.64
CA PRO A 123 6.65 -2.72 -22.91
C PRO A 123 6.63 -1.22 -23.16
N MET A 124 5.89 -0.47 -22.33
CA MET A 124 5.93 1.00 -22.23
C MET A 124 5.56 1.75 -23.52
N LEU A 125 5.12 3.00 -23.39
CA LEU A 125 4.84 3.82 -24.56
C LEU A 125 6.17 3.98 -25.33
N ASN A 126 6.22 3.52 -26.57
CA ASN A 126 7.50 3.41 -27.28
C ASN A 126 8.07 4.77 -27.71
N ASN A 127 7.25 5.83 -27.71
CA ASN A 127 7.64 7.18 -28.06
C ASN A 127 6.86 8.23 -27.21
N SER A 128 7.32 9.48 -27.28
CA SER A 128 6.62 10.61 -26.67
C SER A 128 5.27 10.88 -27.33
N ASP A 129 5.17 10.68 -28.65
CA ASP A 129 3.97 11.02 -29.42
C ASP A 129 2.74 10.19 -29.00
N ASP A 130 2.93 8.90 -28.74
CA ASP A 130 1.89 7.97 -28.26
C ASP A 130 1.43 8.38 -26.86
N PHE A 131 2.36 8.83 -26.01
CA PHE A 131 2.05 9.36 -24.70
C PHE A 131 1.26 10.67 -24.79
N ASP A 132 1.68 11.59 -25.64
CA ASP A 132 1.01 12.87 -25.83
C ASP A 132 -0.39 12.66 -26.40
N TYR A 133 -0.57 11.72 -27.32
CA TYR A 133 -1.86 11.30 -27.83
C TYR A 133 -2.75 10.74 -26.71
N LEU A 134 -2.25 9.76 -25.93
CA LEU A 134 -2.97 9.17 -24.81
C LEU A 134 -3.39 10.22 -23.78
N ARG A 135 -2.46 11.11 -23.43
CA ARG A 135 -2.67 12.19 -22.48
C ARG A 135 -3.72 13.17 -22.98
N HIS A 136 -3.65 13.56 -24.25
CA HIS A 136 -4.65 14.41 -24.88
C HIS A 136 -6.04 13.75 -24.85
N GLN A 137 -6.15 12.47 -25.20
CA GLN A 137 -7.41 11.72 -25.13
C GLN A 137 -7.97 11.70 -23.70
N LEU A 138 -7.14 11.48 -22.67
CA LEU A 138 -7.59 11.41 -21.28
C LEU A 138 -7.94 12.77 -20.65
N LEU A 139 -7.33 13.86 -21.14
CA LEU A 139 -7.66 15.23 -20.72
C LEU A 139 -8.94 15.74 -21.40
N THR A 140 -9.15 15.37 -22.67
CA THR A 140 -10.32 15.78 -23.46
C THR A 140 -11.53 14.88 -23.29
N ALA A 141 -11.32 13.62 -22.91
CA ALA A 141 -12.39 12.72 -22.50
C ALA A 141 -13.10 13.31 -21.29
N SER A 142 -14.27 13.90 -21.54
CA SER A 142 -15.16 14.39 -20.49
C SER A 142 -15.37 13.26 -19.49
N THR A 143 -15.25 13.57 -18.20
CA THR A 143 -15.64 12.68 -17.09
C THR A 143 -17.17 12.55 -17.02
N ALA A 144 -17.82 12.42 -18.19
CA ALA A 144 -19.25 12.41 -18.40
C ALA A 144 -19.95 11.21 -17.75
N THR A 145 -19.21 10.16 -17.39
CA THR A 145 -19.82 8.99 -16.74
C THR A 145 -20.14 9.22 -15.25
N THR A 146 -19.70 10.33 -14.64
CA THR A 146 -19.88 10.55 -13.19
C THR A 146 -21.04 11.49 -12.85
N TYR A 147 -21.59 12.27 -13.80
CA TYR A 147 -22.69 13.19 -13.49
C TYR A 147 -24.07 12.51 -13.35
N ASN A 148 -24.21 11.26 -13.80
CA ASN A 148 -25.50 10.54 -13.78
C ASN A 148 -25.72 9.65 -12.54
N ARG A 149 -24.82 9.63 -11.56
CA ARG A 149 -25.02 8.89 -10.28
C ARG A 149 -25.36 9.77 -9.09
N THR A 150 -24.97 11.04 -9.09
CA THR A 150 -25.32 12.01 -8.03
C THR A 150 -26.78 12.47 -8.06
N ALA A 151 -27.53 12.18 -9.13
CA ALA A 151 -28.97 12.39 -9.19
C ALA A 151 -29.81 11.24 -8.56
N LYS A 152 -29.17 10.13 -8.12
CA LYS A 152 -29.87 8.96 -7.56
C LYS A 152 -29.48 8.62 -6.12
N SER A 153 -28.64 9.42 -5.46
CA SER A 153 -28.20 9.19 -4.07
C SER A 153 -28.58 10.31 -3.11
N SER A 154 -29.49 11.21 -3.51
CA SER A 154 -29.99 12.34 -2.73
C SER A 154 -31.40 12.07 -2.20
N THR A 155 -31.57 10.93 -1.55
CA THR A 155 -32.64 10.69 -0.57
C THR A 155 -32.15 9.64 0.41
N THR A 156 -32.30 9.92 1.71
CA THR A 156 -32.12 9.00 2.86
C THR A 156 -30.63 8.81 3.26
N ASP A 157 -30.12 9.22 4.42
CA ASP A 157 -30.71 9.64 5.69
C ASP A 157 -29.73 10.52 6.49
N GLN A 158 -30.33 11.40 7.29
CA GLN A 158 -29.69 12.08 8.42
C GLN A 158 -29.56 11.10 9.59
N THR A 159 -28.40 11.00 10.22
CA THR A 159 -28.30 10.89 11.69
C THR A 159 -26.86 11.12 12.17
N SER A 160 -26.78 11.99 13.18
CA SER A 160 -25.60 12.47 13.90
C SER A 160 -24.97 11.40 14.79
N ASP A 161 -23.65 11.44 15.03
CA ASP A 161 -23.06 12.04 16.25
C ASP A 161 -21.57 11.65 16.48
N LYS A 162 -20.78 12.69 16.81
CA LYS A 162 -19.75 12.82 17.86
C LYS A 162 -18.40 12.07 17.82
N ASN A 163 -17.36 12.91 17.82
CA ASN A 163 -16.16 12.95 18.68
C ASN A 163 -15.36 11.66 18.94
N MET A 164 -14.11 11.63 18.45
CA MET A 164 -12.95 11.26 19.28
C MET A 164 -11.69 12.01 18.82
N GLN A 165 -10.97 12.54 19.82
CA GLN A 165 -9.81 13.39 19.72
C GLN A 165 -8.59 12.64 20.28
N ASN A 166 -7.45 12.77 19.59
CA ASN A 166 -6.05 12.62 20.03
C ASN A 166 -5.55 11.36 20.76
N GLN A 167 -4.47 10.77 20.23
CA GLN A 167 -3.14 10.86 20.85
C GLN A 167 -2.03 10.36 19.90
N LEU A 168 -1.02 11.21 19.70
CA LEU A 168 0.21 10.96 18.96
C LEU A 168 1.28 10.54 19.98
N VAL A 169 1.91 9.37 19.80
CA VAL A 169 3.05 8.93 20.61
C VAL A 169 4.28 8.86 19.71
N GLN A 170 5.32 9.62 20.06
CA GLN A 170 6.65 9.53 19.46
C GLN A 170 7.46 8.41 20.13
N PRO A 171 8.32 7.67 19.40
CA PRO A 171 9.41 6.92 20.00
C PRO A 171 10.77 7.56 19.72
N THR A 172 11.57 7.61 20.79
CA THR A 172 12.96 8.06 20.91
C THR A 172 13.95 7.03 20.34
N ASP A 173 15.02 7.52 19.70
CA ASP A 173 16.18 6.75 19.24
C ASP A 173 17.09 6.29 20.38
N ASN A 174 17.69 5.09 20.22
CA ASN A 174 19.12 4.79 20.40
C ASN A 174 19.34 3.27 20.58
N ASN A 175 20.01 2.65 19.60
CA ASN A 175 21.08 1.66 19.81
C ASN A 175 21.51 1.11 18.44
N GLU A 176 22.66 1.61 17.97
CA GLU A 176 23.28 1.24 16.70
C GLU A 176 24.01 -0.11 16.84
N ILE A 177 23.25 -1.19 16.78
CA ILE A 177 23.79 -2.48 16.32
C ILE A 177 23.68 -2.41 14.81
N THR A 178 24.78 -2.67 14.09
CA THR A 178 24.82 -2.74 12.61
C THR A 178 24.03 -3.97 12.13
N THR A 179 22.73 -3.99 12.39
CA THR A 179 21.82 -5.00 11.89
C THR A 179 21.65 -4.72 10.41
N ARG A 180 22.11 -5.66 9.57
CA ARG A 180 21.75 -5.67 8.13
C ARG A 180 20.26 -5.35 8.03
N LYS A 181 19.91 -4.25 7.36
CA LYS A 181 18.52 -3.89 7.11
C LYS A 181 17.89 -5.06 6.33
N ARG A 182 16.77 -5.60 6.81
CA ARG A 182 16.04 -6.70 6.14
C ARG A 182 14.65 -6.21 5.79
N LEU A 183 14.29 -6.31 4.51
CA LEU A 183 12.93 -6.06 4.04
C LEU A 183 12.27 -7.41 3.83
N ILE A 184 11.17 -7.64 4.54
CA ILE A 184 10.45 -8.90 4.46
C ILE A 184 9.13 -8.66 3.73
N ILE A 185 8.99 -9.24 2.54
CA ILE A 185 7.75 -9.22 1.77
C ILE A 185 7.02 -10.53 2.01
N HIS A 186 5.89 -10.43 2.72
CA HIS A 186 5.01 -11.56 2.96
C HIS A 186 3.95 -11.64 1.88
N ARG A 187 3.70 -12.84 1.38
CA ARG A 187 2.55 -13.10 0.50
C ARG A 187 1.78 -14.33 0.95
N ARG A 188 0.47 -14.31 0.71
CA ARG A 188 -0.38 -15.51 0.85
C ARG A 188 0.11 -16.56 -0.13
N HIS A 189 0.33 -17.79 0.33
CA HIS A 189 0.75 -18.88 -0.55
C HIS A 189 -0.39 -19.19 -1.52
N GLU A 190 -0.15 -18.90 -2.80
CA GLU A 190 -0.98 -19.36 -3.89
C GLU A 190 -0.11 -20.20 -4.82
N LYS A 191 -0.55 -21.41 -5.19
CA LYS A 191 0.21 -22.31 -6.08
C LYS A 191 0.67 -21.60 -7.36
N ARG A 192 -0.18 -20.71 -7.90
CA ARG A 192 0.12 -19.90 -9.10
C ARG A 192 1.24 -18.87 -8.94
N LEU A 193 1.62 -18.51 -7.71
CA LEU A 193 2.67 -17.54 -7.41
C LEU A 193 3.98 -18.22 -7.02
N ALA A 194 4.06 -19.56 -6.96
CA ALA A 194 5.28 -20.28 -6.56
C ALA A 194 6.52 -19.81 -7.35
N ASN A 195 6.37 -19.62 -8.67
CA ASN A 195 7.46 -19.20 -9.55
C ASN A 195 7.78 -17.69 -9.48
N ASN A 196 6.91 -16.88 -8.87
CA ASN A 196 7.09 -15.41 -8.84
C ASN A 196 8.19 -14.95 -7.89
N HIS A 197 8.78 -15.83 -7.07
CA HIS A 197 9.87 -15.45 -6.17
C HIS A 197 11.06 -14.88 -6.98
N ARG A 198 11.47 -15.59 -8.03
CA ARG A 198 12.55 -15.17 -8.93
C ARG A 198 12.23 -13.84 -9.60
N TYR A 199 11.01 -13.69 -10.12
CA TYR A 199 10.57 -12.47 -10.78
C TYR A 199 10.61 -11.24 -9.86
N ILE A 200 10.21 -11.38 -8.59
CA ILE A 200 10.27 -10.26 -7.64
C ILE A 200 11.72 -9.89 -7.31
N HIS A 201 12.62 -10.87 -7.17
CA HIS A 201 14.06 -10.59 -6.98
C HIS A 201 14.70 -9.92 -8.21
N GLU A 202 14.34 -10.35 -9.41
CA GLU A 202 14.77 -9.72 -10.67
C GLU A 202 14.26 -8.28 -10.76
N LEU A 203 12.98 -8.05 -10.46
CA LEU A 203 12.37 -6.73 -10.45
C LEU A 203 13.01 -5.82 -9.39
N TRP A 204 13.25 -6.33 -8.18
CA TRP A 204 13.91 -5.62 -7.10
C TRP A 204 15.32 -5.19 -7.52
N SER A 205 16.12 -6.14 -8.00
CA SER A 205 17.49 -5.87 -8.43
C SER A 205 17.53 -4.86 -9.57
N HIS A 206 16.67 -5.03 -10.58
CA HIS A 206 16.61 -4.10 -11.71
C HIS A 206 16.18 -2.70 -11.30
N THR A 207 15.14 -2.59 -10.46
CA THR A 207 14.56 -1.29 -10.05
C THR A 207 15.50 -0.52 -9.14
N PHE A 208 16.20 -1.21 -8.24
CA PHE A 208 16.94 -0.57 -7.16
C PHE A 208 18.46 -0.63 -7.31
N HIS A 209 19.01 -1.14 -8.42
CA HIS A 209 20.44 -1.43 -8.61
C HIS A 209 21.42 -0.30 -8.22
N GLN A 210 20.99 0.96 -8.21
CA GLN A 210 21.82 2.13 -7.85
C GLN A 210 21.43 2.83 -6.54
N THR A 211 20.57 2.21 -5.73
CA THR A 211 20.05 2.83 -4.49
C THR A 211 20.61 2.15 -3.25
N GLU A 212 20.70 2.89 -2.14
CA GLU A 212 21.17 2.36 -0.85
C GLU A 212 20.28 1.21 -0.32
N ILE A 213 19.06 1.08 -0.83
CA ILE A 213 18.15 -0.01 -0.47
C ILE A 213 18.69 -1.38 -0.90
N MET A 214 19.64 -1.45 -1.84
CA MET A 214 20.30 -2.71 -2.22
C MET A 214 21.17 -3.29 -1.10
N ASN A 215 21.54 -2.48 -0.09
CA ASN A 215 22.15 -2.96 1.14
C ASN A 215 21.15 -3.69 2.05
N THR A 216 19.86 -3.66 1.71
CA THR A 216 18.78 -4.34 2.43
C THR A 216 18.56 -5.73 1.85
N VAL A 217 18.59 -6.75 2.71
CA VAL A 217 18.29 -8.13 2.28
C VAL A 217 16.78 -8.26 2.08
N LEU A 218 16.37 -8.51 0.84
CA LEU A 218 14.99 -8.82 0.50
C LEU A 218 14.69 -10.30 0.82
N ILE A 219 13.79 -10.54 1.76
CA ILE A 219 13.29 -11.88 2.12
C ILE A 219 11.85 -11.96 1.65
N ILE A 220 11.57 -12.84 0.68
CA ILE A 220 10.21 -13.07 0.20
C ILE A 220 9.76 -14.43 0.70
N GLY A 221 8.72 -14.45 1.52
CA GLY A 221 8.26 -15.66 2.17
C GLY A 221 6.75 -15.83 2.11
N THR A 222 6.31 -17.08 2.23
CA THR A 222 4.91 -17.42 2.47
C THR A 222 4.67 -17.63 3.95
N TYR A 223 3.44 -17.42 4.41
CA TYR A 223 3.04 -17.65 5.81
C TYR A 223 3.30 -19.10 6.30
N LEU A 224 3.47 -20.04 5.37
CA LEU A 224 3.76 -21.45 5.62
C LEU A 224 5.26 -21.73 5.79
N ASN A 225 6.14 -20.76 5.52
CA ASN A 225 7.58 -20.96 5.71
C ASN A 225 7.91 -20.90 7.21
N HIS A 226 8.37 -22.02 7.76
CA HIS A 226 8.67 -22.19 9.18
C HIS A 226 9.63 -21.12 9.72
N ASN A 227 10.66 -20.77 8.94
CA ASN A 227 11.66 -19.77 9.33
C ASN A 227 11.05 -18.35 9.38
N LEU A 228 10.11 -18.07 8.48
CA LEU A 228 9.41 -16.79 8.42
C LEU A 228 8.40 -16.65 9.58
N LYS A 229 7.71 -17.74 9.92
CA LYS A 229 6.82 -17.80 11.09
C LYS A 229 7.60 -17.52 12.37
N GLN A 230 8.79 -18.09 12.53
CA GLN A 230 9.65 -17.82 13.68
C GLN A 230 10.13 -16.36 13.74
N GLU A 231 10.56 -15.78 12.61
CA GLU A 231 10.94 -14.35 12.59
C GLU A 231 9.74 -13.42 12.88
N LEU A 232 8.57 -13.70 12.32
CA LEU A 232 7.35 -12.94 12.59
C LEU A 232 6.94 -13.03 14.05
N MET A 233 6.98 -14.24 14.63
CA MET A 233 6.70 -14.45 16.06
C MET A 233 7.72 -13.73 16.95
N ALA A 234 9.00 -13.78 16.60
CA ALA A 234 10.05 -13.07 17.34
C ALA A 234 9.86 -11.54 17.30
N LYS A 235 9.45 -10.99 16.14
CA LYS A 235 9.10 -9.57 16.02
C LYS A 235 7.82 -9.24 16.80
N MET A 236 6.77 -10.06 16.69
CA MET A 236 5.50 -9.85 17.39
C MET A 236 5.67 -9.84 18.92
N ILE A 237 6.50 -10.74 19.46
CA ILE A 237 6.85 -10.77 20.89
C ILE A 237 7.59 -9.48 21.31
N LYS A 238 8.42 -8.90 20.44
CA LYS A 238 9.13 -7.65 20.72
C LYS A 238 8.20 -6.42 20.82
N TYR A 239 7.04 -6.46 20.17
CA TYR A 239 6.05 -5.37 20.16
C TYR A 239 4.87 -5.59 21.14
N LEU A 240 4.92 -6.63 21.97
CA LEU A 240 3.98 -6.86 23.08
C LEU A 240 4.73 -6.67 24.42
N PRO A 241 4.81 -5.44 24.98
CA PRO A 241 5.65 -5.18 26.14
C PRO A 241 5.19 -5.85 27.44
N ASN A 242 3.96 -6.38 27.49
CA ASN A 242 3.32 -6.77 28.75
C ASN A 242 3.00 -8.27 28.90
N ALA A 243 3.55 -9.15 28.06
CA ALA A 243 3.39 -10.59 28.26
C ALA A 243 4.54 -11.17 29.11
N ARG A 244 4.73 -10.68 30.35
CA ARG A 244 5.55 -11.36 31.36
C ARG A 244 4.78 -11.60 32.66
N SER A 245 4.60 -12.90 32.90
CA SER A 245 4.70 -13.60 34.18
C SER A 245 3.69 -13.30 35.29
N ASP A 246 2.48 -13.84 35.14
CA ASP A 246 1.80 -14.46 36.28
C ASP A 246 2.35 -15.87 36.49
N LYS A 247 3.56 -15.94 37.06
CA LYS A 247 4.07 -17.13 37.72
C LYS A 247 4.48 -16.72 39.13
N GLN A 248 3.52 -16.71 40.05
CA GLN A 248 3.74 -16.94 41.47
C GLN A 248 2.41 -17.26 42.18
N GLY A 249 1.95 -18.49 42.00
CA GLY A 249 0.99 -19.14 42.88
C GLY A 249 1.65 -20.39 43.45
N LYS A 250 2.33 -20.25 44.58
CA LYS A 250 2.80 -21.37 45.40
C LYS A 250 1.58 -22.16 45.87
N MET A 251 1.35 -23.36 45.35
CA MET A 251 0.55 -24.37 46.04
C MET A 251 1.53 -25.26 46.82
N GLN A 252 1.45 -25.16 48.14
CA GLN A 252 2.06 -26.12 49.07
C GLN A 252 1.39 -27.50 48.90
N PRO A 253 2.12 -28.59 49.15
CA PRO A 253 1.54 -29.92 49.21
C PRO A 253 0.91 -30.14 50.59
N GLU A 254 -0.42 -30.26 50.65
CA GLU A 254 -1.09 -30.83 51.82
C GLU A 254 -0.84 -32.34 51.86
N THR A 255 -0.31 -32.74 53.01
CA THR A 255 0.02 -34.10 53.41
C THR A 255 -1.20 -34.75 54.04
N ASP A 256 -1.34 -36.04 53.74
CA ASP A 256 -1.91 -37.11 54.57
C ASP A 256 -3.32 -36.95 55.16
N LYS A 257 -4.20 -37.85 54.69
CA LYS A 257 -4.93 -38.75 55.60
C LYS A 257 -5.29 -40.06 54.91
N GLN A 258 -4.58 -41.10 55.33
CA GLN A 258 -4.94 -42.50 55.22
C GLN A 258 -6.33 -42.75 55.85
N ILE A 259 -7.23 -43.46 55.16
CA ILE A 259 -8.15 -44.42 55.80
C ILE A 259 -8.21 -45.69 54.94
N HIS A 260 -8.18 -46.78 55.69
CA HIS A 260 -7.97 -48.19 55.40
C HIS A 260 -9.14 -48.88 54.66
N ASN A 261 -8.76 -49.93 53.92
CA ASN A 261 -9.42 -51.24 53.72
C ASN A 261 -10.87 -51.32 53.21
N SER A 262 -11.07 -52.05 52.11
CA SER A 262 -11.31 -53.51 52.17
C SER A 262 -11.39 -54.14 50.78
N GLN A 263 -10.74 -55.30 50.66
CA GLN A 263 -10.87 -56.27 49.58
C GLN A 263 -12.30 -56.81 49.48
N VAL A 264 -12.80 -57.03 48.26
CA VAL A 264 -13.60 -58.23 47.92
C VAL A 264 -13.21 -58.67 46.50
N GLN A 265 -12.56 -59.83 46.42
CA GLN A 265 -12.49 -60.65 45.22
C GLN A 265 -13.86 -61.30 44.95
N LEU A 266 -14.16 -61.54 43.68
CA LEU A 266 -14.98 -62.61 43.09
C LEU A 266 -15.35 -62.12 41.68
N SER A 267 -15.37 -62.87 40.59
CA SER A 267 -14.80 -64.15 40.15
C SER A 267 -15.30 -64.27 38.71
N ASN A 268 -14.47 -64.80 37.83
CA ASN A 268 -14.85 -65.15 36.46
C ASN A 268 -16.13 -66.01 36.42
N HIS A 269 -17.03 -65.69 35.50
CA HIS A 269 -17.66 -66.66 34.60
C HIS A 269 -18.13 -65.98 33.31
#